data_AF-E7REY3-F1
#
_entry.id   AF-E7REY3-F1
#
_cell.length_a   1.000
_cell.length_b   1.000
_cell.length_c   1.000
_cell.angle_alpha   90.00
_cell.angle_beta   90.00
_cell.angle_gamma   90.00
#
_symmetry.space_group_name_H-M   'P 1'
#
loop_
_entity.id
_entity.type
_entity.pdbx_description
1 polymer ?
#
loop_
_entity_poly.entity_id
_entity_poly.type
_entity_poly.pdbx_seq_one_letter_code
_entity_poly.pdbx_strand_id
1 'polypeptide(L)'
;MTKEKWILVILGIMNFILIVMHYTDYVLLFLKPTGYVIPLVLNIVIISVIVFKSKLSKVWTIAILFIGIPILLFHGFIVLWMDNNYTEIVNLDSQQSLVIEYRHATLGETTYFYDFYKTEFGFVGKQLENQSISIMVRDYSSDIDPEGVLGLGKEEWITATTVRFFTLQGMKDVNLSSSQPPVEMEEKK
;
A
#
# COMPACT_ATOMS: atom_id res chain seq x y z
N MET A 1 17.08 -3.46 -33.18
CA MET A 1 17.15 -3.61 -31.71
C MET A 1 16.87 -5.07 -31.37
N THR A 2 17.69 -5.77 -30.57
CA THR A 2 17.48 -7.21 -30.27
C THR A 2 16.29 -7.40 -29.33
N LYS A 3 15.67 -8.59 -29.33
CA LYS A 3 14.51 -8.92 -28.48
C LYS A 3 14.78 -8.64 -26.99
N GLU A 4 16.00 -8.89 -26.53
CA GLU A 4 16.44 -8.61 -25.15
C GLU A 4 16.41 -7.12 -24.81
N LYS A 5 16.81 -6.25 -25.76
CA LYS A 5 16.75 -4.80 -25.57
C LYS A 5 15.31 -4.29 -25.46
N TRP A 6 14.38 -4.88 -26.21
CA TRP A 6 12.95 -4.56 -26.08
C TRP A 6 12.38 -4.96 -24.72
N ILE A 7 12.73 -6.15 -24.22
CA ILE A 7 12.31 -6.61 -22.89
C ILE A 7 12.82 -5.64 -21.80
N LEU A 8 14.08 -5.21 -21.88
CA LEU A 8 14.65 -4.24 -20.95
C LEU A 8 13.96 -2.87 -21.03
N VAL A 9 13.60 -2.41 -22.23
CA VAL A 9 12.86 -1.15 -22.39
C VAL A 9 11.47 -1.25 -21.75
N ILE A 10 10.75 -2.34 -21.99
CA ILE A 10 9.42 -2.56 -21.39
C ILE A 10 9.53 -2.61 -19.86
N LEU A 11 10.52 -3.34 -19.33
CA LEU A 11 10.79 -3.41 -17.90
C LEU A 11 11.12 -2.02 -17.32
N GLY A 12 11.94 -1.24 -18.03
CA GLY A 12 12.28 0.13 -17.66
C GLY A 12 11.07 1.05 -17.62
N ILE A 13 10.19 0.98 -18.62
CA ILE A 13 8.94 1.75 -18.67
C ILE A 13 8.01 1.34 -17.51
N MET A 14 7.84 0.05 -17.26
CA MET A 14 7.03 -0.45 -16.15
C MET A 14 7.56 0.05 -14.80
N ASN A 15 8.87 -0.07 -14.55
CA ASN A 15 9.49 0.44 -13.33
C ASN A 15 9.33 1.97 -13.21
N PHE A 16 9.48 2.70 -14.32
CA PHE A 16 9.27 4.15 -14.34
C PHE A 16 7.83 4.51 -13.98
N ILE A 17 6.83 3.80 -14.52
CA ILE A 17 5.42 3.99 -14.15
C ILE A 17 5.21 3.74 -12.66
N LEU A 18 5.75 2.64 -12.11
CA LEU A 18 5.64 2.34 -10.68
C LEU A 18 6.26 3.43 -9.81
N ILE A 19 7.41 3.99 -10.23
CA ILE A 19 8.06 5.11 -9.54
C ILE A 19 7.17 6.35 -9.58
N VAL A 20 6.64 6.72 -10.75
CA VAL A 20 5.73 7.88 -10.88
C VAL A 20 4.49 7.70 -10.01
N MET A 21 3.91 6.49 -10.00
CA MET A 21 2.76 6.17 -9.15
C MET A 21 3.09 6.36 -7.67
N HIS A 22 4.23 5.84 -7.21
CA HIS A 22 4.68 6.00 -5.82
C HIS A 22 4.83 7.47 -5.42
N TYR A 23 5.39 8.32 -6.30
CA TYR A 23 5.55 9.76 -6.04
C TYR A 23 4.25 10.58 -6.15
N THR A 24 3.19 10.00 -6.69
CA THR A 24 1.89 10.68 -6.85
C THR A 24 0.82 10.12 -5.92
N ASP A 25 1.23 9.28 -4.95
CA ASP A 25 0.38 8.59 -3.98
C ASP A 25 -0.70 7.71 -4.63
N TYR A 26 -0.41 7.25 -5.86
CA TYR A 26 -1.18 6.24 -6.56
C TYR A 26 -0.58 4.87 -6.33
N VAL A 27 -1.44 3.88 -6.10
CA VAL A 27 -1.05 2.49 -5.88
C VAL A 27 -1.87 1.55 -6.74
N LEU A 28 -1.24 0.47 -7.18
CA LEU A 28 -1.96 -0.66 -7.76
C LEU A 28 -2.51 -1.51 -6.61
N LEU A 29 -3.82 -1.43 -6.39
CA LEU A 29 -4.49 -2.05 -5.25
C LEU A 29 -4.32 -3.57 -5.26
N PHE A 30 -4.30 -4.19 -6.44
CA PHE A 30 -4.05 -5.63 -6.57
C PHE A 30 -2.61 -6.06 -6.25
N LEU A 31 -1.63 -5.15 -6.40
CA LEU A 31 -0.24 -5.44 -6.04
C LEU A 31 0.00 -5.24 -4.55
N LYS A 32 -0.83 -4.44 -3.89
CA LYS A 32 -0.61 -4.00 -2.52
C LYS A 32 -0.54 -5.13 -1.48
N PRO A 33 -1.40 -6.18 -1.52
CA PRO A 33 -1.23 -7.35 -0.67
C PRO A 33 0.14 -8.02 -0.79
N THR A 34 0.72 -7.96 -1.99
CA THR A 34 2.07 -8.48 -2.25
C THR A 34 3.15 -7.39 -2.21
N GLY A 35 2.78 -6.14 -1.94
CA GLY A 35 3.57 -4.95 -2.23
C GLY A 35 4.24 -4.99 -3.63
N TYR A 36 5.46 -4.45 -3.70
CA TYR A 36 6.27 -4.48 -4.92
C TYR A 36 6.97 -5.83 -5.19
N VAL A 37 6.58 -6.92 -4.51
CA VAL A 37 7.22 -8.24 -4.65
C VAL A 37 7.06 -8.81 -6.05
N ILE A 38 5.89 -8.71 -6.68
CA ILE A 38 5.67 -9.22 -8.04
C ILE A 38 6.59 -8.52 -9.07
N PRO A 39 6.60 -7.18 -9.16
CA PRO A 39 7.58 -6.46 -9.99
C PRO A 39 9.03 -6.81 -9.64
N LEU A 40 9.34 -7.00 -8.36
CA LEU A 40 10.68 -7.34 -7.90
C LEU A 40 11.13 -8.73 -8.39
N VAL A 41 10.28 -9.76 -8.25
CA VAL A 41 10.56 -11.11 -8.75
C VAL A 41 10.74 -11.09 -10.27
N LEU A 42 9.90 -10.34 -10.98
CA LEU A 42 10.02 -10.19 -12.43
C LEU A 42 11.37 -9.56 -12.82
N ASN A 43 11.79 -8.51 -12.10
CA ASN A 43 13.11 -7.89 -12.29
C ASN A 43 14.25 -8.91 -12.04
N ILE A 44 14.19 -9.68 -10.94
CA ILE A 44 15.19 -10.73 -10.64
C ILE A 44 15.30 -11.75 -11.77
N VAL A 45 14.16 -12.27 -12.25
CA VAL A 45 14.14 -13.29 -13.31
C VAL A 45 14.72 -12.75 -14.61
N ILE A 46 14.28 -11.56 -15.05
CA ILE A 46 14.76 -10.96 -16.30
C ILE A 46 16.26 -10.66 -16.22
N ILE A 47 16.71 -10.05 -15.12
CA ILE A 47 18.13 -9.75 -14.91
C ILE A 47 18.95 -11.02 -14.90
N SER A 48 18.50 -12.07 -14.21
CA SER A 48 19.20 -13.36 -14.16
C SER A 48 19.35 -13.98 -15.55
N VAL A 49 18.26 -14.05 -16.34
CA VAL A 49 18.30 -14.58 -17.71
C VAL A 49 19.28 -13.79 -18.59
N ILE A 50 19.29 -12.46 -18.47
CA ILE A 50 20.20 -11.60 -19.24
C ILE A 50 21.65 -11.85 -18.81
N VAL A 51 21.93 -11.89 -17.51
CA VAL A 51 23.28 -12.13 -16.98
C VAL A 51 23.82 -13.47 -17.50
N PHE A 52 23.02 -14.55 -17.44
CA PHE A 52 23.43 -15.87 -17.94
C PHE A 52 23.67 -15.91 -19.46
N LYS A 53 22.92 -15.15 -20.25
CA LYS A 53 23.10 -15.09 -21.72
C LYS A 53 24.17 -14.10 -22.18
N SER A 54 24.50 -13.13 -21.32
CA SER A 54 25.40 -12.04 -21.65
C SER A 54 26.87 -12.43 -21.52
N LYS A 55 27.74 -11.79 -22.31
CA LYS A 55 29.20 -11.81 -22.10
C LYS A 55 29.65 -10.71 -21.13
N LEU A 56 28.88 -10.48 -20.06
CA LEU A 56 29.28 -9.53 -19.00
C LEU A 56 30.57 -10.00 -18.32
N SER A 57 31.36 -9.05 -17.82
CA SER A 57 32.58 -9.42 -17.12
C SER A 57 32.25 -10.21 -15.84
N LYS A 58 33.10 -11.17 -15.47
CA LYS A 58 32.90 -12.02 -14.30
C LYS A 58 32.61 -11.22 -13.02
N VAL A 59 33.22 -10.05 -12.88
CA VAL A 59 33.02 -9.15 -11.74
C VAL A 59 31.58 -8.62 -11.66
N TRP A 60 31.03 -8.14 -12.78
CA TRP A 60 29.64 -7.64 -12.82
C TRP A 60 28.61 -8.75 -12.61
N THR A 61 28.87 -9.94 -13.17
CA THR A 61 28.02 -11.12 -12.95
C THR A 61 27.97 -11.51 -11.47
N ILE A 62 29.14 -11.53 -10.80
CA ILE A 62 29.22 -11.84 -9.36
C ILE A 62 28.49 -10.77 -8.54
N ALA A 63 28.72 -9.49 -8.82
CA ALA A 63 28.05 -8.40 -8.11
C ALA A 63 26.52 -8.49 -8.21
N ILE A 64 25.97 -8.71 -9.41
CA ILE A 64 24.52 -8.80 -9.59
C ILE A 64 23.94 -10.03 -8.87
N LEU A 65 24.58 -11.20 -9.01
CA LEU A 65 24.05 -12.46 -8.47
C LEU A 65 24.18 -12.54 -6.93
N PHE A 66 25.29 -12.09 -6.37
CA PHE A 66 25.61 -12.26 -4.95
C PHE A 66 25.32 -11.02 -4.09
N ILE A 67 25.08 -9.85 -4.68
CA ILE A 67 24.73 -8.62 -3.94
C ILE A 67 23.33 -8.16 -4.35
N GLY A 68 23.09 -7.98 -5.65
CA GLY A 68 21.80 -7.46 -6.14
C GLY A 68 20.61 -8.35 -5.80
N ILE A 69 20.66 -9.63 -6.16
CA ILE A 69 19.56 -10.58 -5.91
C ILE A 69 19.28 -10.74 -4.40
N PRO A 70 20.26 -10.96 -3.51
CA PRO A 70 19.99 -11.06 -2.07
C PRO A 70 19.36 -9.81 -1.47
N ILE A 71 19.78 -8.60 -1.88
CA ILE A 71 19.17 -7.35 -1.41
C ILE A 71 17.69 -7.29 -1.81
N LEU A 72 17.38 -7.62 -3.06
CA LEU A 72 16.00 -7.64 -3.55
C LEU A 72 15.16 -8.70 -2.82
N LEU A 73 15.71 -9.90 -2.60
CA LEU A 73 15.03 -10.96 -1.84
C LEU A 73 14.79 -10.55 -0.39
N PHE A 74 15.76 -9.91 0.25
CA PHE A 74 15.61 -9.40 1.62
C PHE A 74 14.52 -8.33 1.70
N HIS A 75 14.48 -7.39 0.75
CA HIS A 75 13.40 -6.42 0.67
C HIS A 75 12.03 -7.10 0.49
N GLY A 76 11.93 -8.07 -0.41
CA GLY A 76 10.71 -8.84 -0.62
C GLY A 76 10.26 -9.60 0.65
N PHE A 77 11.21 -10.16 1.40
CA PHE A 77 10.93 -10.81 2.68
C PHE A 77 10.38 -9.83 3.72
N ILE A 78 10.95 -8.63 3.85
CA ILE A 78 10.43 -7.60 4.76
C ILE A 78 8.99 -7.20 4.40
N VAL A 79 8.70 -7.03 3.11
CA VAL A 79 7.35 -6.70 2.64
C VAL A 79 6.36 -7.82 2.97
N LEU A 80 6.75 -9.09 2.78
CA LEU A 80 5.90 -10.25 3.12
C LEU A 80 5.73 -10.45 4.63
N TRP A 81 6.70 -10.01 5.43
CA TRP A 81 6.61 -10.07 6.89
C TRP A 81 5.63 -9.03 7.46
N MET A 82 5.36 -7.95 6.73
CA MET A 82 4.36 -6.97 7.14
C MET A 82 2.96 -7.56 6.94
N ASP A 83 2.26 -7.80 8.04
CA ASP A 83 0.91 -8.37 8.07
C ASP A 83 -0.16 -7.31 7.74
N ASN A 84 -0.04 -6.74 6.53
CA ASN A 84 -0.99 -5.75 6.03
C ASN A 84 -2.23 -6.48 5.50
N ASN A 85 -3.38 -6.11 6.02
CA ASN A 85 -4.67 -6.62 5.61
C ASN A 85 -5.45 -5.53 4.87
N TYR A 86 -6.38 -5.95 4.01
CA TYR A 86 -7.10 -5.06 3.11
C TYR A 86 -8.58 -5.40 3.11
N THR A 87 -9.42 -4.36 3.22
CA THR A 87 -10.85 -4.48 3.02
C THR A 87 -11.34 -3.38 2.07
N GLU A 88 -12.43 -3.64 1.36
CA GLU A 88 -13.04 -2.69 0.44
C GLU A 88 -14.48 -2.43 0.84
N ILE A 89 -14.85 -1.15 0.90
CA ILE A 89 -16.22 -0.70 1.14
C ILE A 89 -16.67 0.04 -0.10
N VAL A 90 -17.77 -0.41 -0.69
CA VAL A 90 -18.31 0.14 -1.94
C VAL A 90 -19.52 1.01 -1.64
N ASN A 91 -19.54 2.23 -2.20
CA ASN A 91 -20.76 3.01 -2.25
C ASN A 91 -21.60 2.59 -3.46
N LEU A 92 -22.74 1.94 -3.21
CA LEU A 92 -23.66 1.47 -4.24
C LEU A 92 -24.19 2.61 -5.14
N ASP A 93 -24.29 3.83 -4.62
CA ASP A 93 -24.91 4.95 -5.33
C ASP A 93 -23.92 5.74 -6.21
N SER A 94 -22.64 5.82 -5.81
CA SER A 94 -21.65 6.67 -6.50
C SER A 94 -20.60 5.91 -7.30
N GLN A 95 -20.61 4.57 -7.30
CA GLN A 95 -19.57 3.70 -7.87
C GLN A 95 -18.15 4.01 -7.35
N GLN A 96 -18.03 4.79 -6.26
CA GLN A 96 -16.77 5.01 -5.58
C GLN A 96 -16.58 3.95 -4.51
N SER A 97 -15.38 3.40 -4.45
CA SER A 97 -14.97 2.48 -3.40
C SER A 97 -13.88 3.10 -2.53
N LEU A 98 -13.93 2.74 -1.26
CA LEU A 98 -12.90 3.03 -0.28
C LEU A 98 -12.19 1.72 0.06
N VAL A 99 -10.91 1.63 -0.29
CA VAL A 99 -10.05 0.53 0.15
C VAL A 99 -9.32 0.96 1.41
N ILE A 100 -9.36 0.10 2.41
CA ILE A 100 -8.76 0.32 3.73
C ILE A 100 -7.65 -0.70 3.87
N GLU A 101 -6.43 -0.21 4.04
CA GLU A 101 -5.32 -1.02 4.52
C GLU A 101 -5.21 -0.87 6.00
N TYR A 102 -5.02 -1.99 6.69
CA TYR A 102 -4.83 -1.99 8.12
C TYR A 102 -3.73 -2.95 8.54
N ARG A 103 -3.01 -2.55 9.58
CA ARG A 103 -1.96 -3.34 10.23
C ARG A 103 -1.93 -3.02 11.71
N HIS A 104 -1.35 -3.91 12.50
CA HIS A 104 -1.13 -3.67 13.91
C HIS A 104 0.32 -3.94 14.30
N ALA A 105 0.79 -3.27 15.34
CA ALA A 105 2.10 -3.51 15.93
C ALA A 105 1.95 -3.58 17.45
N THR A 106 2.55 -4.60 18.05
CA THR A 106 2.43 -4.87 19.49
C THR A 106 3.81 -4.82 20.15
N LEU A 107 4.01 -3.84 21.03
CA LEU A 107 5.22 -3.66 21.84
C LEU A 107 4.82 -3.24 23.26
N GLY A 108 4.14 -4.14 23.97
CA GLY A 108 3.50 -3.87 25.27
C GLY A 108 2.10 -3.28 25.11
N GLU A 109 1.96 -2.25 24.27
CA GLU A 109 0.67 -1.71 23.79
C GLU A 109 0.47 -2.12 22.32
N THR A 110 -0.78 -2.28 21.87
CA THR A 110 -1.09 -2.56 20.47
C THR A 110 -1.54 -1.28 19.77
N THR A 111 -0.82 -0.88 18.73
CA THR A 111 -1.22 0.23 17.87
C THR A 111 -1.75 -0.31 16.55
N TYR A 112 -2.98 0.07 16.22
CA TYR A 112 -3.63 -0.21 14.95
C TYR A 112 -3.46 0.99 14.03
N PHE A 113 -3.06 0.73 12.79
CA PHE A 113 -2.84 1.73 11.75
C PHE A 113 -3.80 1.46 10.60
N TYR A 114 -4.44 2.50 10.11
CA TYR A 114 -5.39 2.45 8.99
C TYR A 114 -5.02 3.51 7.95
N ASP A 115 -4.81 3.06 6.72
CA ASP A 115 -4.58 3.90 5.56
C ASP A 115 -5.72 3.75 4.57
N PHE A 116 -6.21 4.88 4.04
CA PHE A 116 -7.40 4.94 3.21
C PHE A 116 -7.05 5.27 1.76
N TYR A 117 -7.72 4.59 0.82
CA TYR A 117 -7.46 4.71 -0.60
C TYR A 117 -8.79 4.84 -1.35
N LYS A 118 -8.93 5.88 -2.16
CA LYS A 118 -10.09 6.02 -3.05
C LYS A 118 -9.85 5.32 -4.37
N THR A 119 -10.87 4.63 -4.89
CA THR A 119 -10.84 4.02 -6.22
C THR A 119 -12.22 4.05 -6.87
N GLU A 120 -12.25 4.09 -8.20
CA GLU A 120 -13.50 4.04 -8.99
C GLU A 120 -13.68 2.67 -9.66
N PHE A 121 -12.60 1.91 -9.86
CA PHE A 121 -12.61 0.66 -10.63
C PHE A 121 -11.82 -0.48 -9.96
N GLY A 122 -11.41 -0.33 -8.70
CA GLY A 122 -10.73 -1.37 -7.90
C GLY A 122 -9.27 -1.67 -8.28
N PHE A 123 -8.78 -1.23 -9.45
CA PHE A 123 -7.41 -1.53 -9.90
C PHE A 123 -6.36 -0.52 -9.40
N VAL A 124 -6.69 0.77 -9.50
CA VAL A 124 -5.80 1.88 -9.13
C VAL A 124 -6.47 2.64 -8.00
N GLY A 125 -5.75 2.79 -6.89
CA GLY A 125 -6.20 3.56 -5.73
C GLY A 125 -5.32 4.80 -5.55
N LYS A 126 -5.93 5.93 -5.18
CA LYS A 126 -5.19 7.09 -4.69
C LYS A 126 -5.28 7.12 -3.17
N GLN A 127 -4.14 7.22 -2.48
CA GLN A 127 -4.12 7.37 -1.03
C GLN A 127 -4.78 8.69 -0.62
N LEU A 128 -5.60 8.65 0.43
CA LEU A 128 -6.18 9.84 1.06
C LEU A 128 -5.18 10.36 2.09
N GLU A 129 -4.36 11.31 1.65
CA GLU A 129 -3.38 11.97 2.52
C GLU A 129 -4.05 12.61 3.75
N ASN A 130 -3.35 12.56 4.89
CA ASN A 130 -3.75 13.16 6.17
C ASN A 130 -5.07 12.64 6.77
N GLN A 131 -5.58 11.51 6.26
CA GLN A 131 -6.78 10.85 6.81
C GLN A 131 -6.47 9.49 7.41
N SER A 132 -5.19 9.13 7.52
CA SER A 132 -4.79 7.89 8.21
C SER A 132 -5.15 7.97 9.70
N ILE A 133 -5.58 6.82 10.23
CA ILE A 133 -6.00 6.70 11.62
C ILE A 133 -5.00 5.80 12.34
N SER A 134 -4.52 6.25 13.50
CA SER A 134 -3.73 5.43 14.41
C SER A 134 -4.42 5.36 15.76
N ILE A 135 -4.77 4.14 16.20
CA ILE A 135 -5.45 3.90 17.47
C ILE A 135 -4.57 3.02 18.34
N MET A 136 -4.20 3.53 19.50
CA MET A 136 -3.39 2.83 20.49
C MET A 136 -4.30 2.26 21.58
N VAL A 137 -4.19 0.95 21.83
CA VAL A 137 -4.96 0.22 22.83
C VAL A 137 -4.02 -0.36 23.87
N ARG A 138 -4.25 0.00 25.14
CA ARG A 138 -3.44 -0.42 26.30
C ARG A 138 -3.89 -1.74 26.92
N ASP A 139 -5.16 -2.09 26.82
CA ASP A 139 -5.71 -3.26 27.50
C ASP A 139 -5.90 -4.45 26.53
N TYR A 140 -5.25 -5.55 26.90
CA TYR A 140 -5.25 -6.86 26.26
C TYR A 140 -6.60 -7.59 26.48
N SER A 141 -7.72 -7.05 26.01
CA SER A 141 -8.80 -7.95 25.63
C SER A 141 -8.39 -8.55 24.29
N SER A 142 -7.86 -9.77 24.33
CA SER A 142 -7.36 -10.58 23.20
C SER A 142 -8.37 -10.82 22.07
N ASP A 143 -9.57 -10.25 22.16
CA ASP A 143 -10.71 -10.46 21.26
C ASP A 143 -11.04 -9.24 20.39
N ILE A 144 -10.34 -8.10 20.53
CA ILE A 144 -10.61 -6.96 19.66
C ILE A 144 -9.78 -7.05 18.39
N ASP A 145 -10.46 -7.40 17.32
CA ASP A 145 -9.93 -7.45 15.96
C ASP A 145 -9.66 -6.03 15.41
N PRO A 146 -8.71 -5.88 14.47
CA PRO A 146 -8.46 -4.60 13.81
C PRO A 146 -9.71 -4.00 13.17
N GLU A 147 -10.63 -4.84 12.71
CA GLU A 147 -11.88 -4.39 12.08
C GLU A 147 -12.84 -3.77 13.11
N GLY A 148 -12.99 -4.41 14.27
CA GLY A 148 -13.77 -3.89 15.39
C GLY A 148 -13.20 -2.60 15.99
N VAL A 149 -11.88 -2.42 16.02
CA VAL A 149 -11.25 -1.15 16.49
C VAL A 149 -11.63 0.03 15.59
N LEU A 150 -11.68 -0.18 14.27
CA LEU A 150 -12.12 0.85 13.31
C LEU A 150 -13.65 1.00 13.31
N GLY A 151 -14.38 -0.07 13.64
CA GLY A 151 -15.83 -0.12 13.55
C GLY A 151 -16.33 -0.52 12.17
N LEU A 152 -15.59 -1.39 11.46
CA LEU A 152 -16.00 -1.96 10.19
C LEU A 152 -17.29 -2.79 10.34
N GLY A 153 -18.13 -2.74 9.31
CA GLY A 153 -19.50 -3.27 9.30
C GLY A 153 -20.52 -2.38 10.00
N LYS A 154 -20.11 -1.26 10.61
CA LYS A 154 -20.99 -0.26 11.24
C LYS A 154 -20.81 1.13 10.63
N GLU A 155 -19.97 1.26 9.61
CA GLU A 155 -19.73 2.52 8.93
C GLU A 155 -20.99 3.04 8.23
N GLU A 156 -21.08 4.36 8.14
CA GLU A 156 -22.19 5.03 7.47
C GLU A 156 -21.66 5.97 6.39
N TRP A 157 -22.18 5.84 5.17
CA TRP A 157 -22.00 6.83 4.12
C TRP A 157 -22.90 8.02 4.41
N ILE A 158 -22.32 9.11 4.91
CA ILE A 158 -23.06 10.34 5.22
C ILE A 158 -23.33 11.13 3.94
N THR A 159 -22.40 11.05 2.99
CA THR A 159 -22.52 11.65 1.66
C THR A 159 -21.98 10.67 0.62
N ALA A 160 -22.14 11.00 -0.66
CA ALA A 160 -21.56 10.22 -1.76
C ALA A 160 -20.03 10.05 -1.67
N THR A 161 -19.34 10.92 -0.92
CA THR A 161 -17.87 10.97 -0.83
C THR A 161 -17.37 10.96 0.61
N THR A 162 -18.21 10.73 1.62
CA THR A 162 -17.79 10.78 3.03
C THR A 162 -18.33 9.57 3.78
N VAL A 163 -17.41 8.82 4.38
CA VAL A 163 -17.69 7.66 5.22
C VAL A 163 -17.39 8.02 6.67
N ARG A 164 -18.30 7.71 7.58
CA ARG A 164 -18.09 7.82 9.02
C ARG A 164 -17.83 6.45 9.62
N PHE A 165 -16.72 6.35 10.32
CA PHE A 165 -16.32 5.19 11.12
C PHE A 165 -16.61 5.46 12.60
N PHE A 166 -17.24 4.48 13.25
CA PHE A 166 -17.50 4.50 14.69
C PHE A 166 -16.38 3.72 15.41
N THR A 167 -15.22 4.36 15.52
CA THR A 167 -14.02 3.76 16.09
C THR A 167 -14.12 3.64 17.61
N LEU A 168 -13.22 2.83 18.21
CA LEU A 168 -13.11 2.70 19.67
C LEU A 168 -12.81 4.05 20.37
N GLN A 169 -12.16 5.00 19.69
CA GLN A 169 -11.82 6.33 20.23
C GLN A 169 -12.86 7.40 19.88
N GLY A 170 -13.98 7.04 19.25
CA GLY A 170 -15.04 7.96 18.83
C GLY A 170 -15.26 7.98 17.31
N MET A 171 -16.00 8.97 16.83
CA MET A 171 -16.36 9.08 15.42
C MET A 171 -15.21 9.68 14.59
N LYS A 172 -14.94 9.08 13.42
CA LYS A 172 -13.95 9.58 12.45
C LYS A 172 -14.55 9.60 11.05
N ASP A 173 -14.42 10.72 10.37
CA ASP A 173 -14.94 10.92 9.03
C ASP A 173 -13.79 10.86 8.01
N VAL A 174 -13.95 10.05 6.96
CA VAL A 174 -13.02 9.90 5.84
C VAL A 174 -13.69 10.45 4.59
N ASN A 175 -13.04 11.43 3.95
CA ASN A 175 -13.56 12.15 2.80
C ASN A 175 -12.75 11.81 1.52
N LEU A 176 -13.42 11.16 0.57
CA LEU A 176 -12.87 10.74 -0.72
C LEU A 176 -12.61 11.93 -1.68
N SER A 177 -13.27 13.06 -1.46
CA SER A 177 -13.09 14.29 -2.26
C SER A 177 -11.86 15.10 -1.84
N SER A 178 -11.29 14.83 -0.67
CA SER A 178 -10.22 15.64 -0.12
C SER A 178 -8.90 15.45 -0.88
N SER A 179 -8.47 16.53 -1.52
CA SER A 179 -7.08 16.90 -1.72
C SER A 179 -6.76 18.20 -0.95
N GLN A 180 -7.31 18.36 0.27
CA GLN A 180 -7.16 19.57 1.08
C GLN A 180 -6.33 19.32 2.36
N PRO A 181 -5.45 20.26 2.74
CA PRO A 181 -4.63 20.16 3.94
C PRO A 181 -5.48 20.28 5.23
N PRO A 182 -4.92 19.90 6.41
CA PRO A 182 -5.66 19.86 7.66
C PRO A 182 -6.19 21.26 8.01
N VAL A 183 -7.47 21.33 8.36
CA VAL A 183 -8.04 22.52 9.01
C VAL A 183 -7.46 22.58 10.42
N GLU A 184 -6.52 23.50 10.61
CA GLU A 184 -6.02 23.91 11.91
C GLU A 184 -7.21 24.38 12.75
N MET A 185 -7.54 23.66 13.83
CA MET A 185 -8.57 24.09 14.76
C MET A 185 -8.07 25.35 15.48
N GLU A 186 -8.59 26.51 15.07
CA GLU A 186 -8.49 27.75 15.83
C GLU A 186 -9.10 27.53 17.24
N GLU A 187 -8.20 27.49 18.23
CA GLU A 187 -8.54 27.60 19.64
C GLU A 187 -9.22 28.97 19.87
N LYS A 188 -10.53 28.96 20.13
CA LYS A 188 -11.24 30.16 20.58
C LYS A 188 -10.77 30.53 21.98
N LYS A 189 -10.11 31.69 22.05
CA LYS A 189 -9.74 32.42 23.27
C LYS A 189 -10.94 33.01 23.99
#